data_AF-A0A497F6C2-F1
#
_entry.id   AF-A0A497F6C2-F1
#
_cell.length_a   1.000
_cell.length_b   1.000
_cell.length_c   1.000
_cell.angle_alpha   90.00
_cell.angle_beta   90.00
_cell.angle_gamma   90.00
#
_symmetry.space_group_name_H-M   'P 1'
#
loop_
_entity.id
_entity.type
_entity.pdbx_description
1 polymer ?
#
loop_
_entity_poly.entity_id
_entity_poly.type
_entity_poly.pdbx_seq_one_letter_code
_entity_poly.pdbx_strand_id
1 'polypeptide(L)'
;MSYTISMDLIKSLYSKYQSSIGTLKSMWESYCKRVIEIASRWELEKILFLEKLVDLTLSRELLEEEYKVLTTKRELGLVTEEEYSKRVDELTDAMRKVKEEIESVVSMIREVDEAIKFHMHTVYALYVFRREDIEKMLRTLDEMRSAGKVREDTYNIVKKDLETILKLSRE
;
A
#
# COMPACT_ATOMS: atom_id res chain seq x y z
N MET A 1 7.33 50.64 37.53
CA MET A 1 7.27 50.91 36.07
C MET A 1 6.39 49.85 35.45
N SER A 2 5.13 50.18 35.18
CA SER A 2 4.21 49.29 34.46
C SER A 2 4.44 49.50 32.97
N TYR A 3 4.91 48.48 32.25
CA TYR A 3 5.01 48.53 30.80
C TYR A 3 3.59 48.41 30.23
N THR A 4 2.96 49.54 29.91
CA THR A 4 1.69 49.53 29.19
C THR A 4 1.98 49.05 27.77
N ILE A 5 1.75 47.77 27.50
CA ILE A 5 1.87 47.20 26.16
C ILE A 5 0.88 47.95 25.26
N SER A 6 1.39 48.60 24.21
CA SER A 6 0.54 49.32 23.25
C SER A 6 -0.45 48.37 22.59
N MET A 7 -1.71 48.77 22.51
CA MET A 7 -2.76 48.01 21.81
C MET A 7 -2.42 47.78 20.33
N ASP A 8 -1.64 48.67 19.71
CA ASP A 8 -1.19 48.48 18.32
C ASP A 8 -0.18 47.34 18.19
N LEU A 9 0.69 47.16 19.20
CA LEU A 9 1.59 46.01 19.27
C LEU A 9 0.79 44.71 19.44
N ILE A 10 -0.23 44.70 20.30
CA ILE A 10 -1.12 43.54 20.49
C ILE A 10 -1.84 43.18 19.18
N LYS A 11 -2.40 44.17 18.47
CA LYS A 11 -3.09 43.95 17.17
C LYS A 11 -2.14 43.42 16.11
N SER A 12 -0.91 43.95 16.05
CA SER A 12 0.12 43.48 15.11
C SER A 12 0.51 42.02 15.38
N LEU A 13 0.76 41.68 16.67
CA LEU A 13 1.06 40.31 17.06
C LEU A 13 -0.11 39.37 16.75
N TYR A 14 -1.34 39.77 17.08
CA TYR A 14 -2.53 39.00 16.76
C TYR A 14 -2.66 38.73 15.25
N SER A 15 -2.52 39.76 14.42
CA SER A 15 -2.56 39.63 12.95
C SER A 15 -1.48 38.68 12.43
N LYS A 16 -0.26 38.76 12.98
CA LYS A 16 0.84 37.85 12.63
C LYS A 16 0.49 36.39 12.95
N TYR A 17 -0.04 36.11 14.13
CA TYR A 17 -0.45 34.75 14.50
C TYR A 17 -1.64 34.27 13.67
N GLN A 18 -2.63 35.11 13.42
CA GLN A 18 -3.77 34.77 12.57
C GLN A 18 -3.32 34.40 11.15
N SER A 19 -2.41 35.19 10.57
CA SER A 19 -1.82 34.89 9.27
C SER A 19 -1.05 33.56 9.28
N SER A 20 -0.22 33.32 10.29
CA SER A 20 0.53 32.06 10.42
C SER A 20 -0.39 30.85 10.54
N ILE A 21 -1.46 30.95 11.35
CA ILE A 21 -2.46 29.89 11.49
C ILE A 21 -3.19 29.64 10.15
N GLY A 22 -3.53 30.71 9.43
CA GLY A 22 -4.13 30.61 8.09
C GLY A 22 -3.22 29.86 7.10
N THR A 23 -1.92 30.17 7.11
CA THR A 23 -0.92 29.47 6.29
C THR A 23 -0.84 27.99 6.66
N LEU A 24 -0.78 27.65 7.95
CA LEU A 24 -0.75 26.26 8.41
C LEU A 24 -1.99 25.49 7.96
N LYS A 25 -3.16 26.10 8.05
CA LYS A 25 -4.42 25.50 7.58
C LYS A 25 -4.40 25.22 6.07
N SER A 26 -3.97 26.20 5.26
CA SER A 26 -3.87 26.03 3.81
C SER A 26 -2.85 24.96 3.40
N MET A 27 -1.70 24.90 4.08
CA MET A 27 -0.69 23.86 3.85
C MET A 27 -1.26 22.47 4.16
N TRP A 28 -2.00 22.34 5.27
CA TRP A 28 -2.65 21.09 5.66
C TRP A 28 -3.74 20.65 4.67
N GLU A 29 -4.60 21.56 4.23
CA GLU A 29 -5.64 21.26 3.22
C GLU A 29 -5.03 20.81 1.89
N SER A 30 -3.97 21.51 1.45
CA SER A 30 -3.21 21.15 0.24
C SER A 30 -2.54 19.77 0.37
N TYR A 31 -1.97 19.48 1.54
CA TYR A 31 -1.40 18.17 1.86
C TYR A 31 -2.46 17.06 1.78
N CYS A 32 -3.61 17.23 2.44
CA CYS A 32 -4.69 16.24 2.42
C CYS A 32 -5.16 15.95 0.99
N LYS A 33 -5.37 17.00 0.18
CA LYS A 33 -5.78 16.87 -1.22
C LYS A 33 -4.75 16.08 -2.03
N ARG A 34 -3.47 16.39 -1.88
CA ARG A 34 -2.38 15.68 -2.57
C ARG A 34 -2.28 14.21 -2.16
N VAL A 35 -2.46 13.90 -0.88
CA VAL A 35 -2.44 12.51 -0.40
C VAL A 35 -3.56 11.71 -1.06
N ILE A 36 -4.78 12.25 -1.10
CA ILE A 36 -5.93 11.60 -1.76
C ILE A 36 -5.69 11.43 -3.27
N GLU A 37 -5.16 12.45 -3.93
CA GLU A 37 -4.83 12.41 -5.36
C GLU A 37 -3.78 11.33 -5.67
N ILE A 38 -2.70 11.27 -4.88
CA ILE A 38 -1.63 10.26 -5.04
C ILE A 38 -2.18 8.86 -4.78
N ALA A 39 -2.96 8.67 -3.71
CA ALA A 39 -3.57 7.38 -3.40
C ALA A 39 -4.48 6.90 -4.53
N SER A 40 -5.33 7.79 -5.04
CA SER A 40 -6.25 7.45 -6.14
C SER A 40 -5.50 7.12 -7.43
N ARG A 41 -4.43 7.88 -7.75
CA ARG A 41 -3.60 7.60 -8.91
C ARG A 41 -2.86 6.27 -8.77
N TRP A 42 -2.31 5.99 -7.59
CA TRP A 42 -1.64 4.73 -7.33
C TRP A 42 -2.55 3.52 -7.50
N GLU A 43 -3.79 3.56 -7.01
CA GLU A 43 -4.74 2.44 -7.20
C GLU A 43 -4.99 2.13 -8.69
N LEU A 44 -5.00 3.15 -9.54
CA LEU A 44 -5.12 2.98 -10.99
C LEU A 44 -3.84 2.43 -11.62
N GLU A 45 -2.69 3.00 -11.27
CA GLU A 45 -1.39 2.61 -11.84
C GLU A 45 -0.92 1.23 -11.35
N LYS A 46 -1.30 0.83 -10.14
CA LYS A 46 -1.00 -0.48 -9.54
C LYS A 46 -1.54 -1.63 -10.39
N ILE A 47 -2.60 -1.42 -11.16
CA ILE A 47 -3.12 -2.41 -12.12
C ILE A 47 -2.02 -2.86 -13.08
N LEU A 48 -1.19 -1.95 -13.59
CA LEU A 48 -0.10 -2.27 -14.52
C LEU A 48 0.97 -3.16 -13.86
N PHE A 49 1.26 -2.92 -12.58
CA PHE A 49 2.19 -3.76 -11.82
C PHE A 49 1.61 -5.16 -11.60
N LEU A 50 0.30 -5.26 -11.31
CA LEU A 50 -0.38 -6.54 -11.14
C LEU A 50 -0.47 -7.33 -12.45
N GLU A 51 -0.73 -6.66 -13.58
CA GLU A 51 -0.70 -7.28 -14.92
C GLU A 51 0.69 -7.87 -15.20
N LYS A 52 1.76 -7.09 -14.97
CA LYS A 52 3.13 -7.58 -15.13
C LYS A 52 3.44 -8.75 -14.20
N LEU A 53 2.93 -8.74 -12.97
CA LEU A 53 3.10 -9.83 -12.02
C LEU A 53 2.41 -11.12 -12.52
N VAL A 54 1.21 -11.00 -13.09
CA VAL A 54 0.49 -12.13 -13.73
C VAL A 54 1.31 -12.68 -14.89
N ASP A 55 1.79 -11.83 -15.79
CA ASP A 55 2.60 -12.26 -16.93
C ASP A 55 3.87 -13.01 -16.50
N LEU A 56 4.58 -12.48 -15.50
CA LEU A 56 5.78 -13.13 -14.95
C LEU A 56 5.45 -14.47 -14.28
N THR A 57 4.33 -14.54 -13.56
CA THR A 57 3.89 -15.78 -12.92
C THR A 57 3.57 -16.85 -13.96
N LEU A 58 2.85 -16.50 -15.02
CA LEU A 58 2.55 -17.40 -16.14
C LEU A 58 3.84 -17.85 -16.86
N SER A 59 4.77 -16.92 -17.11
CA SER A 59 6.07 -17.23 -17.71
C SER A 59 6.85 -18.26 -16.88
N ARG A 60 6.85 -18.09 -15.54
CA ARG A 60 7.48 -19.03 -14.63
C ARG A 60 6.81 -20.41 -14.67
N GLU A 61 5.48 -20.47 -14.65
CA GLU A 61 4.73 -21.74 -14.74
C GLU A 61 5.05 -22.48 -16.05
N LEU A 62 5.16 -21.77 -17.17
CA LEU A 62 5.54 -22.35 -18.45
C LEU A 62 6.97 -22.92 -18.43
N LEU A 63 7.92 -22.21 -17.82
CA LEU A 63 9.29 -22.69 -17.66
C LEU A 63 9.37 -23.93 -16.75
N GLU A 64 8.60 -23.94 -15.66
CA GLU A 64 8.50 -25.09 -14.75
C GLU A 64 7.88 -26.31 -15.46
N GLU A 65 6.92 -26.10 -16.36
CA GLU A 65 6.34 -27.17 -17.18
C GLU A 65 7.31 -27.67 -18.25
N GLU A 66 8.04 -26.78 -18.94
CA GLU A 66 9.09 -27.20 -19.88
C GLU A 66 10.17 -28.03 -19.18
N TYR A 67 10.56 -27.64 -17.96
CA TYR A 67 11.49 -28.40 -17.14
C TYR A 67 10.98 -29.81 -16.85
N LYS A 68 9.73 -29.96 -16.41
CA LYS A 68 9.12 -31.28 -16.16
C LYS A 68 9.10 -32.15 -17.41
N VAL A 69 8.67 -31.59 -18.54
CA VAL A 69 8.65 -32.30 -19.83
C VAL A 69 10.04 -32.77 -20.23
N LEU A 70 11.06 -31.93 -20.05
CA LEU A 70 12.44 -32.27 -20.33
C LEU A 70 12.94 -33.42 -19.42
N THR A 71 12.63 -33.36 -18.13
CA THR A 71 12.95 -34.44 -17.18
C THR A 71 12.29 -35.76 -17.58
N THR A 72 11.00 -35.76 -17.93
CA THR A 72 10.31 -36.96 -18.41
C THR A 72 10.93 -37.51 -19.70
N LYS A 73 11.31 -36.64 -20.65
CA LYS A 73 11.98 -37.08 -21.88
C LYS A 73 13.33 -37.75 -21.62
N ARG A 74 14.11 -37.23 -20.67
CA ARG A 74 15.38 -37.86 -20.23
C ARG A 74 15.12 -39.23 -19.60
N GLU A 75 14.13 -39.33 -18.71
CA GLU A 75 13.75 -40.61 -18.05
C GLU A 75 13.33 -41.69 -19.06
N LEU A 76 12.70 -41.28 -20.16
CA LEU A 76 12.33 -42.16 -21.27
C LEU A 76 13.48 -42.44 -22.26
N GLY A 77 14.68 -41.90 -22.02
CA GLY A 77 15.84 -42.06 -22.91
C GLY A 77 15.70 -41.35 -24.25
N LEU A 78 14.81 -40.37 -24.36
CA LEU A 78 14.54 -39.62 -25.61
C LEU A 78 15.50 -38.44 -25.82
N VAL A 79 16.32 -38.12 -24.82
CA VAL A 79 17.29 -37.02 -24.82
C VAL A 79 18.58 -37.51 -24.17
N THR A 80 19.73 -37.09 -24.69
CA THR A 80 21.03 -37.44 -24.12
C THR A 80 21.28 -36.71 -22.80
N GLU A 81 22.16 -37.26 -21.94
CA GLU A 81 22.51 -36.61 -20.68
C GLU A 81 23.13 -35.21 -20.89
N GLU A 82 23.90 -35.05 -21.97
CA GLU A 82 24.60 -33.80 -22.30
C GLU A 82 23.60 -32.72 -22.76
N GLU A 83 22.64 -33.07 -23.62
CA GLU A 83 21.55 -32.17 -24.02
C GLU A 83 20.63 -31.82 -22.85
N TYR A 84 20.37 -32.79 -21.97
CA TYR A 84 19.58 -32.59 -20.76
C TYR A 84 20.26 -31.59 -19.82
N SER A 85 21.54 -31.83 -19.49
CA SER A 85 22.31 -31.00 -18.56
C SER A 85 22.33 -29.54 -19.02
N LYS A 86 22.68 -29.31 -20.30
CA LYS A 86 22.74 -27.95 -20.85
C LYS A 86 21.39 -27.22 -20.76
N ARG A 87 20.31 -27.91 -21.13
CA ARG A 87 18.98 -27.29 -21.18
C ARG A 87 18.36 -27.10 -19.80
N VAL A 88 18.69 -27.96 -18.84
CA VAL A 88 18.36 -27.77 -17.43
C VAL A 88 19.02 -26.52 -16.86
N ASP A 89 20.30 -26.31 -17.15
CA ASP A 89 21.03 -25.12 -16.68
C ASP A 89 20.38 -23.84 -17.24
N GLU A 90 20.04 -23.82 -18.53
CA GLU A 90 19.35 -22.71 -19.19
C GLU A 90 17.97 -22.43 -18.56
N LEU A 91 17.15 -23.47 -18.36
CA LEU A 91 15.83 -23.34 -17.75
C LEU A 91 15.91 -22.88 -16.30
N THR A 92 16.88 -23.39 -15.54
CA THR A 92 17.08 -23.03 -14.14
C THR A 92 17.50 -21.56 -13.99
N ASP A 93 18.41 -21.09 -14.84
CA ASP A 93 18.80 -19.68 -14.84
C ASP A 93 17.64 -18.76 -15.27
N ALA A 94 16.83 -19.17 -16.25
CA ALA A 94 15.64 -18.44 -16.65
C ALA A 94 14.60 -18.36 -15.52
N MET A 95 14.30 -19.48 -14.86
CA MET A 95 13.38 -19.53 -13.70
C MET A 95 13.88 -18.64 -12.55
N ARG A 96 15.19 -18.64 -12.28
CA ARG A 96 15.80 -17.76 -11.27
C ARG A 96 15.58 -16.27 -11.61
N LYS A 97 15.85 -15.86 -12.85
CA LYS A 97 15.66 -14.47 -13.31
C LYS A 97 14.20 -14.03 -13.19
N VAL A 98 13.26 -14.85 -13.65
CA VAL A 98 11.82 -14.54 -13.56
C VAL A 98 11.39 -14.43 -12.09
N LYS A 99 11.90 -15.29 -11.21
CA LYS A 99 11.63 -15.21 -9.77
C LYS A 99 12.14 -13.89 -9.17
N GLU A 100 13.36 -13.47 -9.51
CA GLU A 100 13.93 -12.19 -9.05
C GLU A 100 13.08 -11.00 -9.53
N GLU A 101 12.58 -11.02 -10.77
CA GLU A 101 11.67 -10.00 -11.29
C GLU A 101 10.33 -9.98 -10.54
N ILE A 102 9.75 -11.15 -10.25
CA ILE A 102 8.51 -11.27 -9.45
C ILE A 102 8.72 -10.62 -8.07
N GLU A 103 9.80 -10.99 -7.38
CA GLU A 103 10.12 -10.45 -6.05
C GLU A 103 10.32 -8.93 -6.09
N SER A 104 10.95 -8.42 -7.14
CA SER A 104 11.15 -6.99 -7.35
C SER A 104 9.83 -6.23 -7.51
N VAL A 105 8.93 -6.72 -8.37
CA VAL A 105 7.60 -6.10 -8.58
C VAL A 105 6.78 -6.13 -7.29
N VAL A 106 6.78 -7.24 -6.57
CA VAL A 106 6.08 -7.36 -5.28
C VAL A 106 6.62 -6.37 -4.25
N SER A 107 7.95 -6.18 -4.18
CA SER A 107 8.55 -5.19 -3.26
C SER A 107 8.13 -3.77 -3.61
N MET A 108 8.16 -3.41 -4.90
CA MET A 108 7.76 -2.08 -5.35
C MET A 108 6.31 -1.77 -4.99
N ILE A 109 5.39 -2.72 -5.23
CA ILE A 109 3.97 -2.55 -4.85
C ILE A 109 3.85 -2.32 -3.34
N ARG A 110 4.51 -3.16 -2.53
CA ARG A 110 4.42 -3.09 -1.07
C ARG A 110 4.95 -1.76 -0.52
N GLU A 111 6.11 -1.32 -1.01
CA GLU A 111 6.74 -0.07 -0.55
C GLU A 111 5.84 1.14 -0.78
N VAL A 112 5.21 1.22 -1.96
CA VAL A 112 4.30 2.32 -2.29
C VAL A 112 2.98 2.20 -1.51
N ASP A 113 2.41 1.00 -1.38
CA ASP A 113 1.20 0.74 -0.58
C ASP A 113 1.40 1.20 0.88
N GLU A 114 2.50 0.80 1.51
CA GLU A 114 2.81 1.14 2.90
C GLU A 114 2.99 2.64 3.10
N ALA A 115 3.72 3.30 2.18
CA ALA A 115 3.94 4.74 2.23
C ALA A 115 2.64 5.54 2.08
N ILE A 116 1.79 5.17 1.12
CA ILE A 116 0.50 5.83 0.90
C ILE A 116 -0.43 5.58 2.08
N LYS A 117 -0.49 4.34 2.58
CA LYS A 117 -1.35 3.97 3.70
C LYS A 117 -1.04 4.77 4.97
N PHE A 118 0.23 4.99 5.27
CA PHE A 118 0.65 5.84 6.38
C PHE A 118 0.06 7.25 6.28
N HIS A 119 0.18 7.89 5.10
CA HIS A 119 -0.34 9.24 4.88
C HIS A 119 -1.87 9.28 4.87
N MET A 120 -2.53 8.30 4.26
CA MET A 120 -4.00 8.18 4.27
C MET A 120 -4.54 8.03 5.69
N HIS A 121 -3.94 7.16 6.51
CA HIS A 121 -4.33 7.03 7.91
C HIS A 121 -4.18 8.33 8.69
N THR A 122 -3.10 9.08 8.44
CA THR A 122 -2.85 10.39 9.06
C THR A 122 -3.93 11.41 8.68
N VAL A 123 -4.31 11.48 7.41
CA VAL A 123 -5.40 12.35 6.93
C VAL A 123 -6.74 11.95 7.56
N TYR A 124 -7.06 10.66 7.58
CA TYR A 124 -8.33 10.18 8.13
C TYR A 124 -8.45 10.45 9.64
N ALA A 125 -7.39 10.17 10.39
CA ALA A 125 -7.36 10.31 11.85
C ALA A 125 -7.43 11.76 12.33
N LEU A 126 -6.91 12.72 11.55
CA LEU A 126 -6.81 14.12 11.97
C LEU A 126 -7.89 15.04 11.37
N TYR A 127 -8.60 14.61 10.33
CA TYR A 127 -9.47 15.51 9.58
C TYR A 127 -10.84 14.93 9.18
N VAL A 128 -10.94 13.61 8.96
CA VAL A 128 -12.14 13.03 8.34
C VAL A 128 -13.08 12.39 9.36
N PHE A 129 -12.54 11.62 10.30
CA PHE A 129 -13.35 10.89 11.26
C PHE A 129 -13.11 11.39 12.68
N ARG A 130 -14.19 11.59 13.44
CA ARG A 130 -14.08 11.64 14.88
C ARG A 130 -13.85 10.24 15.41
N ARG A 131 -13.27 10.14 16.61
CA ARG A 131 -13.03 8.86 17.28
C ARG A 131 -14.31 8.00 17.34
N GLU A 132 -15.45 8.62 17.67
CA GLU A 132 -16.74 7.95 17.78
C GLU A 132 -17.23 7.38 16.44
N ASP A 133 -16.89 8.05 15.32
CA ASP A 133 -17.23 7.58 13.98
C ASP A 133 -16.45 6.31 13.65
N ILE A 134 -15.15 6.26 13.98
CA ILE A 134 -14.29 5.09 13.79
C ILE A 134 -14.78 3.91 14.64
N GLU A 135 -15.12 4.16 15.91
CA GLU A 135 -15.68 3.15 16.82
C GLU A 135 -17.02 2.61 16.31
N LYS A 136 -17.86 3.48 15.72
CA LYS A 136 -19.12 3.06 15.09
C LYS A 136 -18.87 2.21 13.84
N MET A 137 -17.87 2.55 13.03
CA MET A 137 -17.49 1.75 11.86
C MET A 137 -16.96 0.37 12.28
N LEU A 138 -16.17 0.28 13.35
CA LEU A 138 -15.72 -0.99 13.92
C LEU A 138 -16.90 -1.87 14.37
N ARG A 139 -17.85 -1.31 15.12
CA ARG A 139 -19.07 -2.05 15.51
C ARG A 139 -19.86 -2.54 14.30
N THR A 140 -20.03 -1.68 13.30
CA THR A 140 -20.74 -2.04 12.05
C THR A 140 -20.00 -3.17 11.31
N LEU A 141 -18.67 -3.13 11.27
CA LEU A 141 -17.84 -4.17 10.66
C LEU A 141 -17.99 -5.52 11.39
N ASP A 142 -18.02 -5.52 12.73
CA ASP A 142 -18.27 -6.71 13.54
C ASP A 142 -19.67 -7.30 13.27
N GLU A 143 -20.71 -6.46 13.22
CA GLU A 143 -22.07 -6.88 12.88
C GLU A 143 -22.15 -7.50 11.48
N MET A 144 -21.49 -6.88 10.49
CA MET A 144 -21.45 -7.40 9.12
C MET A 144 -20.73 -8.74 9.03
N ARG A 145 -19.65 -8.95 9.80
CA ARG A 145 -18.95 -10.24 9.91
C ARG A 145 -19.85 -11.30 10.53
N SER A 146 -20.48 -11.00 11.68
CA SER A 146 -21.41 -11.92 12.34
C SER A 146 -22.61 -12.29 11.47
N ALA A 147 -23.03 -11.38 10.58
CA ALA A 147 -24.08 -11.63 9.59
C ALA A 147 -23.59 -12.37 8.33
N GLY A 148 -22.33 -12.78 8.24
CA GLY A 148 -21.75 -13.46 7.08
C GLY A 148 -21.64 -12.59 5.81
N LYS A 149 -21.77 -11.27 5.94
CA LYS A 149 -21.74 -10.32 4.81
C LYS A 149 -20.33 -9.93 4.39
N VAL A 150 -19.33 -10.27 5.20
CA VAL A 150 -17.91 -9.93 4.97
C VAL A 150 -17.09 -11.19 5.19
N ARG A 151 -16.18 -11.46 4.25
CA ARG A 151 -15.20 -12.56 4.38
C ARG A 151 -14.19 -12.25 5.47
N GLU A 152 -13.69 -13.29 6.13
CA GLU A 152 -12.75 -13.19 7.24
C GLU A 152 -11.50 -12.35 6.91
N ASP A 153 -10.90 -12.57 5.74
CA ASP A 153 -9.69 -11.85 5.33
C ASP A 153 -9.96 -10.35 5.14
N THR A 154 -11.09 -10.02 4.51
CA THR A 154 -11.52 -8.63 4.31
C THR A 154 -11.83 -7.96 5.65
N TYR A 155 -12.47 -8.68 6.57
CA TYR A 155 -12.72 -8.21 7.92
C TYR A 155 -11.42 -7.85 8.64
N ASN A 156 -10.44 -8.76 8.62
CA ASN A 156 -9.18 -8.55 9.33
C ASN A 156 -8.37 -7.38 8.78
N ILE A 157 -8.36 -7.19 7.46
CA ILE A 157 -7.71 -6.04 6.81
C ILE A 157 -8.37 -4.72 7.24
N VAL A 158 -9.69 -4.62 7.07
CA VAL A 158 -10.42 -3.37 7.37
C VAL A 158 -10.37 -3.06 8.86
N LYS A 159 -10.48 -4.06 9.72
CA LYS A 159 -10.37 -3.90 11.18
C LYS A 159 -9.02 -3.32 11.58
N LYS A 160 -7.92 -3.90 11.06
CA LYS A 160 -6.56 -3.42 11.34
C LYS A 160 -6.37 -1.96 10.92
N ASP A 161 -6.98 -1.56 9.80
CA ASP A 161 -6.89 -0.20 9.29
C ASP A 161 -7.67 0.77 10.17
N LEU A 162 -8.91 0.43 10.52
CA LEU A 162 -9.73 1.22 11.45
C LEU A 162 -9.06 1.35 12.83
N GLU A 163 -8.48 0.27 13.37
CA GLU A 163 -7.74 0.30 14.63
C GLU A 163 -6.47 1.17 14.55
N THR A 164 -5.80 1.18 13.39
CA THR A 164 -4.62 2.03 13.18
C THR A 164 -5.03 3.50 13.13
N ILE A 165 -6.11 3.83 12.43
CA ILE A 165 -6.67 5.19 12.39
C ILE A 165 -7.11 5.61 13.80
N LEU A 166 -7.76 4.73 14.56
CA LEU A 166 -8.20 4.99 15.94
C LEU A 166 -7.03 5.30 16.88
N LYS A 167 -5.89 4.59 16.73
CA LYS A 167 -4.67 4.87 17.50
C LYS A 167 -4.06 6.23 17.16
N LEU A 168 -4.21 6.69 15.92
CA LEU A 168 -3.69 7.97 15.44
C LEU A 168 -4.62 9.14 15.76
N SER A 169 -5.92 8.90 15.89
CA SER A 169 -6.88 9.91 16.35
C SER A 169 -6.65 10.17 17.84
N ARG A 170 -6.19 11.38 18.19
CA ARG A 170 -6.08 11.79 19.59
C ARG A 170 -7.48 11.96 20.21
N GLU A 171 -7.56 11.79 21.53
CA GLU A 171 -8.73 12.15 22.35
C GLU A 171 -9.19 13.59 22.11
#